data_AF-A0A6J7EQA9-F1
#
_entry.id   AF-A0A6J7EQA9-F1
#
_cell.length_a   1.000
_cell.length_b   1.000
_cell.length_c   1.000
_cell.angle_alpha   90.00
_cell.angle_beta   90.00
_cell.angle_gamma   90.00
#
_symmetry.space_group_name_H-M   'P 1'
#
loop_
_entity.id
_entity.type
_entity.pdbx_description
1 polymer ?
#
loop_
_entity_poly.entity_id
_entity_poly.type
_entity_poly.pdbx_seq_one_letter_code
_entity_poly.pdbx_strand_id
1 'polypeptide(L)'
;MAARRYTPPRDWVAPGNEWPNGPFTHDAPVYALVTAAIVARYRASVGDRSLRSVARAAGIDATSLGRTLAGETVPDVHTVAVLEMALDTDLWPARSTLREHTESRPPLDGVDT
;
A
#
# COMPACT_ATOMS: atom_id res chain seq x y z
N MET A 1 -19.22 -18.76 -6.41
CA MET A 1 -17.98 -18.06 -6.01
C MET A 1 -18.38 -16.98 -5.01
N ALA A 2 -18.10 -17.15 -3.71
CA ALA A 2 -18.45 -16.13 -2.72
C ALA A 2 -17.64 -14.84 -3.00
N ALA A 3 -18.30 -13.68 -3.02
CA ALA A 3 -17.60 -12.41 -3.17
C ALA A 3 -16.60 -12.27 -2.02
N ARG A 4 -15.31 -12.15 -2.34
CA ARG A 4 -14.28 -11.91 -1.32
C ARG A 4 -14.63 -10.60 -0.64
N ARG A 5 -15.01 -10.66 0.64
CA ARG A 5 -15.34 -9.48 1.42
C ARG A 5 -14.12 -8.56 1.38
N TYR A 6 -14.32 -7.33 0.90
CA TYR A 6 -13.28 -6.32 0.92
C TYR A 6 -12.93 -6.00 2.38
N THR A 7 -11.64 -6.04 2.69
CA THR A 7 -11.08 -5.67 4.00
C THR A 7 -10.06 -4.55 3.74
N PRO A 8 -10.12 -3.42 4.44
CA PRO A 8 -9.16 -2.33 4.29
C PRO A 8 -7.69 -2.82 4.34
N PRO A 9 -6.80 -2.28 3.48
CA PRO A 9 -5.39 -2.67 3.47
C PRO A 9 -4.70 -2.69 4.84
N ARG A 10 -4.97 -1.70 5.70
CA ARG A 10 -4.37 -1.62 7.04
C ARG A 10 -4.78 -2.75 7.97
N ASP A 11 -5.94 -3.36 7.76
CA ASP A 11 -6.46 -4.42 8.63
C ASP A 11 -5.78 -5.77 8.36
N TRP A 12 -4.93 -5.84 7.33
CA TRP A 12 -4.06 -6.98 7.05
C TRP A 12 -2.69 -6.87 7.72
N VAL A 13 -2.40 -5.81 8.48
CA VAL A 13 -1.18 -5.68 9.28
C VAL A 13 -1.25 -6.65 10.46
N ALA A 14 -0.17 -7.40 10.71
CA ALA A 14 -0.12 -8.36 11.81
C ALA A 14 -0.27 -7.64 13.17
N PRO A 15 -0.94 -8.27 14.17
CA PRO A 15 -1.16 -7.64 15.47
C PRO A 15 0.11 -7.06 16.09
N GLY A 16 0.02 -5.84 16.63
CA GLY A 16 1.15 -5.13 17.25
C GLY A 16 2.06 -4.37 16.28
N ASN A 17 1.77 -4.36 14.99
CA ASN A 17 2.57 -3.66 13.97
C ASN A 17 1.83 -2.46 13.37
N GLU A 18 2.58 -1.63 12.62
CA GLU A 18 2.08 -0.36 12.11
C GLU A 18 2.01 -0.33 10.58
N TRP A 19 0.90 0.22 10.07
CA TRP A 19 0.74 0.54 8.65
C TRP A 19 1.70 1.67 8.21
N PRO A 20 2.33 1.60 7.02
CA PRO A 20 2.24 0.57 5.97
C PRO A 20 3.39 -0.44 6.02
N ASN A 21 4.22 -0.44 7.06
CA ASN A 21 5.51 -1.14 7.03
C ASN A 21 5.37 -2.66 7.20
N GLY A 22 4.23 -3.12 7.73
CA GLY A 22 4.04 -4.53 8.08
C GLY A 22 4.82 -4.91 9.34
N PRO A 23 5.06 -6.21 9.58
CA PRO A 23 4.64 -7.36 8.77
C PRO A 23 3.12 -7.47 8.59
N PHE A 24 2.70 -8.10 7.50
CA PHE A 24 1.31 -8.40 7.19
C PHE A 24 0.96 -9.83 7.60
N THR A 25 -0.33 -10.12 7.79
CA THR A 25 -0.78 -11.49 8.02
C THR A 25 -0.45 -12.38 6.81
N HIS A 26 -0.25 -13.67 7.07
CA HIS A 26 0.19 -14.63 6.04
C HIS A 26 -0.80 -14.79 4.86
N ASP A 27 -2.07 -14.46 5.08
CA ASP A 27 -3.18 -14.53 4.14
C ASP A 27 -3.53 -13.17 3.50
N ALA A 28 -2.71 -12.14 3.77
CA ALA A 28 -2.87 -10.81 3.22
C ALA A 28 -2.92 -10.85 1.69
N PRO A 29 -3.99 -10.32 1.07
CA PRO A 29 -4.13 -10.30 -0.37
C PRO A 29 -3.15 -9.31 -1.00
N VAL A 30 -2.79 -9.56 -2.27
CA VAL A 30 -1.83 -8.74 -3.02
C VAL A 30 -2.19 -7.26 -3.04
N TYR A 31 -3.49 -6.89 -3.08
CA TYR A 31 -3.88 -5.48 -3.07
C TYR A 31 -3.45 -4.76 -1.79
N ALA A 32 -3.39 -5.45 -0.64
CA ALA A 32 -2.97 -4.85 0.62
C ALA A 32 -1.46 -4.57 0.59
N LEU A 33 -0.68 -5.55 0.13
CA LEU A 33 0.78 -5.44 -0.02
C LEU A 33 1.17 -4.35 -1.03
N VAL A 34 0.49 -4.30 -2.18
CA VAL A 34 0.72 -3.27 -3.21
C VAL A 34 0.35 -1.88 -2.68
N THR A 35 -0.78 -1.75 -1.98
CA THR A 35 -1.18 -0.46 -1.39
C THR A 35 -0.17 0.01 -0.36
N ALA A 36 0.32 -0.88 0.50
CA ALA A 36 1.35 -0.57 1.47
C ALA A 36 2.64 -0.06 0.81
N ALA A 37 3.09 -0.74 -0.26
CA ALA A 37 4.26 -0.32 -1.03
C ALA A 37 4.08 1.06 -1.67
N ILE A 38 2.90 1.35 -2.25
CA ILE A 38 2.55 2.67 -2.80
C ILE A 38 2.63 3.74 -1.70
N VAL A 39 2.06 3.49 -0.52
CA VAL A 39 2.08 4.44 0.60
C VAL A 39 3.51 4.65 1.11
N ALA A 40 4.32 3.60 1.23
CA ALA A 40 5.72 3.70 1.65
C ALA A 40 6.53 4.57 0.67
N ARG A 41 6.37 4.35 -0.64
CA ARG A 41 7.03 5.14 -1.69
C ARG A 41 6.57 6.59 -1.72
N TYR A 42 5.27 6.83 -1.54
CA TYR A 42 4.73 8.19 -1.38
C TYR A 42 5.38 8.92 -0.20
N ARG A 43 5.47 8.26 0.97
CA ARG A 43 6.08 8.85 2.18
C ARG A 43 7.57 9.15 1.97
N ALA A 44 8.26 8.34 1.19
CA ALA A 44 9.65 8.56 0.83
C ALA A 44 9.84 9.69 -0.20
N SER A 45 8.88 9.92 -1.11
CA SER A 45 9.02 10.90 -2.20
C SER A 45 8.45 12.29 -1.89
N VAL A 46 7.56 12.41 -0.91
CA VAL A 46 6.82 13.67 -0.66
C VAL A 46 7.70 14.81 -0.11
N GLY A 47 8.80 14.49 0.59
CA GLY A 47 9.64 15.48 1.27
C GLY A 47 8.83 16.35 2.24
N ASP A 48 9.05 17.67 2.22
CA ASP A 48 8.36 18.63 3.09
C ASP A 48 6.98 19.07 2.58
N ARG A 49 6.49 18.50 1.46
CA ARG A 49 5.21 18.89 0.87
C ARG A 49 4.06 18.42 1.76
N SER A 50 3.12 19.32 2.03
CA SER A 50 1.89 18.93 2.73
C SER A 50 0.99 18.05 1.86
N LEU A 51 0.18 17.20 2.51
CA LEU A 51 -0.84 16.37 1.85
C LEU A 51 -1.72 17.17 0.88
N ARG A 52 -2.17 18.36 1.30
CA ARG A 52 -3.02 19.24 0.47
C ARG A 52 -2.27 19.80 -0.74
N SER A 53 -0.98 20.12 -0.59
CA SER A 53 -0.15 20.59 -1.70
C SER A 53 0.04 19.49 -2.75
N VAL A 54 0.32 18.25 -2.32
CA VAL A 54 0.45 17.12 -3.23
C VAL A 54 -0.87 16.81 -3.93
N ALA A 55 -1.97 16.68 -3.17
CA ALA A 55 -3.30 16.42 -3.73
C ALA A 55 -3.69 17.48 -4.77
N ARG A 56 -3.44 18.77 -4.49
CA ARG A 56 -3.68 19.87 -5.44
C ARG A 56 -2.84 19.74 -6.71
N ALA A 57 -1.55 19.42 -6.59
CA ALA A 57 -0.66 19.24 -7.74
C ALA A 57 -1.07 18.03 -8.60
N ALA A 58 -1.57 16.97 -7.97
CA ALA A 58 -2.08 15.77 -8.63
C ALA A 58 -3.53 15.91 -9.13
N GLY A 59 -4.22 17.01 -8.83
CA GLY A 59 -5.61 17.23 -9.23
C GLY A 59 -6.63 16.32 -8.55
N ILE A 60 -6.33 15.80 -7.35
CA ILE A 60 -7.19 14.88 -6.60
C ILE A 60 -7.65 15.46 -5.26
N ASP A 61 -8.68 14.85 -4.69
CA ASP A 61 -9.19 15.20 -3.36
C ASP A 61 -8.23 14.77 -2.24
N ALA A 62 -7.89 15.73 -1.36
CA ALA A 62 -6.96 15.49 -0.25
C ALA A 62 -7.54 14.52 0.80
N THR A 63 -8.86 14.44 0.94
CA THR A 63 -9.49 13.48 1.87
C THR A 63 -9.30 12.06 1.36
N SER A 64 -9.56 11.83 0.08
CA SER A 64 -9.40 10.53 -0.60
C SER A 64 -7.94 10.06 -0.59
N LEU A 65 -7.00 10.98 -0.84
CA LEU A 65 -5.57 10.70 -0.66
C LEU A 65 -5.25 10.33 0.80
N GLY A 66 -5.76 11.10 1.77
CA GLY A 66 -5.57 10.81 3.20
C GLY A 66 -6.04 9.41 3.60
N ARG A 67 -7.22 8.98 3.10
CA ARG A 67 -7.77 7.64 3.37
C ARG A 67 -6.92 6.54 2.74
N THR A 68 -6.40 6.77 1.54
CA THR A 68 -5.45 5.85 0.90
C THR A 68 -4.17 5.72 1.73
N LEU A 69 -3.58 6.84 2.15
CA LEU A 69 -2.34 6.85 2.94
C LEU A 69 -2.51 6.25 4.34
N ALA A 70 -3.73 6.33 4.89
CA ALA A 70 -4.11 5.68 6.14
C ALA A 70 -4.47 4.20 5.96
N GLY A 71 -4.43 3.65 4.73
CA GLY A 71 -4.72 2.25 4.44
C GLY A 71 -6.20 1.88 4.55
N GLU A 72 -7.11 2.85 4.47
CA GLU A 72 -8.57 2.62 4.52
C GLU A 72 -9.12 2.17 3.16
N THR A 73 -8.48 2.63 2.09
CA THR A 73 -8.89 2.44 0.70
C THR A 73 -7.71 2.04 -0.16
N VAL A 74 -7.97 1.22 -1.18
CA VAL A 74 -7.04 0.97 -2.28
C VAL A 74 -7.15 2.15 -3.26
N PRO A 75 -6.05 2.75 -3.71
CA PRO A 75 -6.11 3.79 -4.74
C PRO A 75 -6.52 3.18 -6.07
N ASP A 76 -7.29 3.92 -6.86
CA ASP A 76 -7.54 3.54 -8.25
C ASP A 76 -6.34 3.87 -9.14
N VAL A 77 -6.36 3.36 -10.37
CA VAL A 77 -5.28 3.56 -11.35
C VAL A 77 -5.07 5.04 -11.66
N HIS A 78 -6.15 5.83 -11.71
CA HIS A 78 -6.07 7.26 -11.97
C HIS A 78 -5.27 7.97 -10.87
N THR A 79 -5.60 7.71 -9.60
CA THR A 79 -4.94 8.26 -8.42
C THR A 79 -3.45 7.95 -8.43
N VAL A 80 -3.06 6.71 -8.72
CA VAL A 80 -1.63 6.35 -8.80
C VAL A 80 -0.94 7.15 -9.91
N ALA A 81 -1.47 7.14 -11.13
CA ALA A 81 -0.84 7.79 -12.28
C ALA A 81 -0.63 9.30 -12.07
N VAL A 82 -1.64 10.01 -11.55
CA VAL A 82 -1.51 11.47 -11.32
C VAL A 82 -0.58 11.81 -10.16
N LEU A 83 -0.50 10.95 -9.14
CA LEU A 83 0.48 11.11 -8.06
C LEU A 83 1.91 10.87 -8.57
N GLU A 84 2.14 9.85 -9.39
CA GLU A 84 3.46 9.58 -9.98
C GLU A 84 3.94 10.78 -10.80
N MET A 85 3.07 11.35 -11.64
CA MET A 85 3.38 12.57 -12.40
C MET A 85 3.62 13.79 -11.51
N ALA A 86 2.85 13.95 -10.42
CA ALA A 86 2.98 15.10 -9.52
C ALA A 86 4.17 15.02 -8.56
N LEU A 87 4.71 13.82 -8.35
CA LEU A 87 5.87 13.53 -7.49
C LEU A 87 7.14 13.26 -8.29
N ASP A 88 7.05 13.07 -9.61
CA ASP A 88 8.14 12.62 -10.48
C ASP A 88 8.81 11.35 -9.92
N THR A 89 7.98 10.37 -9.56
CA THR A 89 8.43 9.13 -8.89
C THR A 89 7.47 7.98 -9.17
N ASP A 90 8.03 6.80 -9.49
CA ASP A 90 7.27 5.55 -9.61
C ASP A 90 6.76 5.06 -8.24
N LEU A 91 5.45 5.17 -8.03
CA LEU A 91 4.77 4.65 -6.84
C LEU A 91 4.39 3.19 -7.02
N TRP A 92 4.09 2.76 -8.25
CA TRP A 92 3.72 1.38 -8.53
C TRP A 92 4.91 0.43 -8.29
N PRO A 93 4.76 -0.60 -7.43
CA PRO A 93 5.86 -1.48 -7.10
C PRO A 93 6.30 -2.34 -8.28
N ALA A 94 7.62 -2.44 -8.48
CA ALA A 94 8.19 -3.37 -9.44
C ALA A 94 7.87 -4.81 -9.01
N ARG A 95 7.72 -5.72 -9.98
CA ARG A 95 7.37 -7.13 -9.70
C ARG A 95 8.43 -7.83 -8.85
N SER A 96 9.71 -7.46 -8.97
CA SER A 96 10.80 -7.98 -8.13
C SER A 96 10.58 -7.62 -6.66
N THR A 97 10.27 -6.36 -6.37
CA THR A 97 9.99 -5.88 -5.00
C THR A 97 8.83 -6.64 -4.35
N LEU A 98 7.77 -6.95 -5.11
CA LEU A 98 6.64 -7.75 -4.60
C LEU A 98 7.00 -9.23 -4.35
N ARG A 99 7.90 -9.79 -5.15
CA ARG A 99 8.39 -11.16 -4.97
C ARG A 99 9.27 -11.29 -3.74
N GLU A 100 10.19 -10.36 -3.52
CA GLU A 100 11.06 -10.33 -2.33
C GLU A 100 10.27 -10.27 -1.01
N HIS A 101 9.18 -9.50 -0.97
CA HIS A 101 8.28 -9.47 0.20
C HIS A 101 7.54 -10.80 0.41
N THR A 102 7.24 -11.52 -0.68
CA THR A 102 6.58 -12.84 -0.62
C THR A 102 7.58 -13.93 -0.24
N GLU A 103 8.84 -13.81 -0.66
CA GLU A 103 9.92 -14.79 -0.47
C GLU A 103 10.66 -14.64 0.87
N SER A 104 10.68 -13.43 1.46
CA SER A 104 11.15 -13.20 2.84
C SER A 104 10.19 -13.77 3.90
N ARG A 105 9.11 -14.42 3.47
CA ARG A 105 8.22 -15.22 4.31
C ARG A 105 8.98 -16.50 4.72
N PRO A 106 9.15 -16.80 6.01
CA PRO A 106 9.71 -18.08 6.40
C PRO A 106 8.87 -19.22 5.79
N PRO A 107 9.51 -20.33 5.36
CA PRO A 107 8.77 -21.51 4.93
C PRO A 107 7.80 -21.94 6.03
N LEU A 108 6.71 -22.59 5.63
CA LEU A 108 5.76 -23.19 6.56
C LEU A 108 6.48 -24.34 7.28
N ASP A 109 7.18 -24.03 8.37
CA ASP A 109 7.69 -25.06 9.27
C ASP A 109 6.50 -25.63 10.06
N GLY A 110 6.18 -26.89 9.78
CA GLY A 110 5.44 -27.78 10.67
C GLY A 110 3.93 -27.85 10.45
N VAL A 111 3.49 -28.55 9.40
CA VAL A 111 2.34 -29.46 9.58
C VAL A 111 2.89 -30.60 10.42
N ASP A 112 2.66 -30.51 11.73
CA ASP A 112 2.91 -31.62 12.63
C ASP A 112 1.90 -32.74 12.30
N THR A 113 2.47 -33.94 12.23
CA THR A 113 1.89 -35.24 11.88
C THR A 113 0.66 -35.62 12.69
#